data_AF-H1LLD9-F1
#
_entry.id   AF-H1LLD9-F1
#
_cell.length_a   1.000
_cell.length_b   1.000
_cell.length_c   1.000
_cell.angle_alpha   90.00
_cell.angle_beta   90.00
_cell.angle_gamma   90.00
#
_symmetry.space_group_name_H-M   'P 1'
#
loop_
_entity.id
_entity.type
_entity.pdbx_description
1 polymer ?
#
loop_
_entity_poly.entity_id
_entity_poly.type
_entity_poly.pdbx_seq_one_letter_code
_entity_poly.pdbx_strand_id
1 'polypeptide(L)' 'FTNGVIFQPFVAVNSIYQQKPFGVEIDGERRVINNKAAIESQLGIAVKIKSHLTLQATFNRQTSKHHQAKQGALNLQWTF' A
#
# COMPACT_ATOMS: atom_id res chain seq x y z
N PHE A 1 3.88 23.76 14.29
CA PHE A 1 3.06 23.94 13.07
C PHE A 1 3.44 25.27 12.45
N THR A 2 3.88 25.29 11.20
CA THR A 2 4.45 26.47 10.56
C THR A 2 3.54 26.89 9.41
N ASN A 3 3.06 28.13 9.36
CA ASN A 3 2.34 28.73 8.23
C ASN A 3 1.19 27.88 7.63
N GLY A 4 0.37 27.25 8.46
CA GLY A 4 -0.75 26.41 8.00
C GLY A 4 -0.34 25.10 7.34
N VAL A 5 0.92 24.68 7.49
CA VAL A 5 1.42 23.38 7.03
C VAL A 5 1.53 22.40 8.20
N ILE A 6 0.92 21.23 8.04
CA ILE A 6 0.91 20.14 9.01
C ILE A 6 1.53 18.91 8.35
N PHE A 7 2.60 18.37 8.94
CA PHE A 7 3.23 17.13 8.53
C PHE A 7 2.74 15.99 9.41
N GLN A 8 2.32 14.89 8.80
CA GLN A 8 1.75 13.72 9.46
C GLN A 8 2.46 12.47 8.92
N PRO A 9 3.65 12.12 9.45
CA PRO A 9 4.29 10.86 9.11
C PRO A 9 3.49 9.70 9.70
N PHE A 10 3.51 8.56 9.02
CA PHE A 10 2.88 7.34 9.51
C PHE A 10 3.63 6.09 9.07
N VAL A 11 3.43 5.03 9.84
CA VAL A 11 3.87 3.67 9.54
C VAL A 11 2.74 2.71 9.86
N ALA A 12 2.57 1.67 9.05
CA ALA A 12 1.61 0.61 9.27
C ALA A 12 2.23 -0.74 8.92
N VAL A 13 1.78 -1.79 9.60
CA VAL A 13 2.13 -3.18 9.28
C VAL A 13 0.83 -3.99 9.23
N ASN A 14 0.58 -4.61 8.08
CA ASN A 14 -0.62 -5.39 7.81
C ASN A 14 -0.26 -6.87 7.59
N SER A 15 -1.09 -7.77 8.11
CA SER A 15 -1.08 -9.17 7.71
C SER A 15 -2.18 -9.39 6.67
N ILE A 16 -1.79 -9.84 5.48
CA ILE A 16 -2.69 -10.07 4.34
C ILE A 16 -2.85 -11.57 4.19
N TYR A 17 -4.08 -12.06 4.29
CA TYR A 17 -4.43 -13.44 4.00
C TYR A 17 -5.37 -13.51 2.79
N GLN A 18 -4.94 -14.20 1.74
CA GLN A 18 -5.73 -14.41 0.53
C GLN A 18 -6.39 -15.79 0.59
N GLN A 19 -7.72 -15.82 0.71
CA GLN A 19 -8.48 -17.08 0.80
C GLN A 19 -8.37 -17.91 -0.49
N LYS A 20 -8.31 -17.25 -1.65
CA LYS A 20 -8.18 -17.89 -2.96
C LYS A 20 -6.93 -17.36 -3.67
N PRO A 21 -6.01 -18.23 -4.11
CA PRO A 21 -4.87 -17.81 -4.92
C PRO A 21 -5.31 -17.49 -6.35
N PHE A 22 -4.68 -16.50 -6.97
CA PHE A 22 -4.83 -16.21 -8.39
C PHE A 22 -4.08 -17.24 -9.23
N GLY A 23 -4.58 -17.54 -10.43
CA GLY A 23 -3.97 -18.54 -11.30
C GLY A 23 -4.82 -18.83 -12.52
N VAL A 24 -4.31 -19.72 -13.36
CA VAL A 24 -5.02 -20.21 -14.55
C VAL A 24 -5.16 -21.72 -14.47
N GLU A 25 -6.22 -22.23 -15.07
CA GLU A 25 -6.44 -23.65 -15.28
C GLU A 25 -6.52 -23.88 -16.79
N ILE A 26 -5.67 -24.77 -17.31
CA ILE A 26 -5.60 -25.13 -18.72
C ILE A 26 -5.58 -26.65 -18.80
N ASP A 27 -6.48 -27.23 -19.59
CA ASP A 27 -6.59 -28.69 -19.81
C ASP A 27 -6.64 -29.52 -18.51
N GLY A 28 -7.26 -28.98 -17.45
CA GLY A 28 -7.38 -29.62 -16.14
C GLY A 28 -6.13 -29.48 -15.24
N GLU A 29 -5.04 -28.88 -15.73
CA GLU A 29 -3.88 -28.53 -14.92
C GLU A 29 -4.01 -27.11 -14.35
N ARG A 30 -3.92 -27.01 -13.03
CA ARG A 30 -4.01 -25.74 -12.30
C ARG A 30 -2.63 -25.15 -11.99
N ARG A 31 -2.34 -23.96 -12.51
CA ARG A 31 -1.15 -23.17 -12.17
C ARG A 31 -1.56 -21.95 -11.35
N VAL A 32 -1.14 -21.90 -10.08
CA VAL A 32 -1.50 -20.81 -9.14
C VAL A 32 -0.29 -20.04 -8.65
N ILE A 33 -0.50 -18.74 -8.47
CA ILE A 33 0.36 -17.84 -7.70
C ILE A 33 0.02 -18.04 -6.24
N ASN A 34 0.85 -18.80 -5.53
CA ASN A 34 0.63 -19.09 -4.12
C ASN A 34 1.12 -17.95 -3.23
N ASN A 35 0.25 -16.94 -3.04
CA ASN A 35 0.47 -15.80 -2.13
C ASN A 35 -0.58 -15.77 -1.00
N LYS A 36 -0.80 -16.94 -0.38
CA LYS A 36 -1.87 -17.13 0.62
C LYS A 36 -1.71 -16.25 1.86
N ALA A 37 -0.48 -15.97 2.27
CA ALA A 37 -0.17 -15.10 3.39
C ALA A 37 1.00 -14.18 3.04
N ALA A 38 0.85 -12.89 3.33
CA ALA A 38 1.87 -11.88 3.14
C ALA A 38 1.87 -10.89 4.30
N ILE A 39 3.03 -10.30 4.57
CA ILE A 39 3.17 -9.15 5.46
C ILE A 39 3.39 -7.94 4.57
N GLU A 40 2.62 -6.89 4.79
CA GLU A 40 2.82 -5.60 4.17
C GLU A 40 3.30 -4.59 5.22
N SER A 41 4.38 -3.89 4.89
CA SER A 41 4.85 -2.72 5.63
C SER A 41 4.58 -1.48 4.77
N GLN A 42 3.98 -0.47 5.37
CA GLN A 42 3.71 0.81 4.73
C GLN A 42 4.35 1.92 5.54
N LEU A 43 5.01 2.84 4.84
CA LEU A 43 5.52 4.08 5.40
C LEU A 43 5.05 5.23 4.53
N GLY A 44 4.78 6.38 5.14
CA GLY A 44 4.35 7.53 4.39
C GLY A 44 4.35 8.81 5.18
N ILE A 45 4.07 9.89 4.48
CA ILE A 45 3.89 11.21 5.04
C ILE A 45 2.74 11.89 4.31
N ALA A 46 1.83 12.48 5.08
CA ALA A 46 0.84 13.42 4.58
C ALA A 46 1.23 14.84 5.00
N VAL A 47 1.09 15.79 4.07
CA VAL A 47 1.36 17.21 4.25
C VAL A 47 0.08 17.96 3.94
N LYS A 48 -0.54 18.53 4.96
CA LYS A 48 -1.74 19.35 4.82
C LYS A 48 -1.35 20.82 4.78
N ILE A 49 -1.75 21.55 3.74
CA ILE A 49 -1.42 22.95 3.48
C ILE A 49 -2.71 23.76 3.54
N LYS A 50 -2.76 24.74 4.45
CA LYS A 50 -3.84 25.72 4.63
C LYS A 50 -5.24 25.10 4.67
N SER A 51 -5.34 23.89 5.23
CA SER A 51 -6.56 23.10 5.39
C SER A 51 -7.28 22.60 4.14
N HIS A 52 -7.01 23.13 2.96
CA HIS A 52 -7.68 22.75 1.70
C HIS A 52 -6.91 21.71 0.89
N LEU A 53 -5.58 21.71 0.95
CA LEU A 53 -4.76 20.83 0.14
C LEU A 53 -4.02 19.81 0.99
N THR A 54 -4.09 18.53 0.63
CA THR A 54 -3.28 17.47 1.24
C THR A 54 -2.46 16.77 0.16
N LEU A 55 -1.15 16.75 0.36
CA LEU A 55 -0.18 15.99 -0.43
C LEU A 55 0.26 14.78 0.38
N GLN A 56 0.23 13.59 -0.20
CA GLN A 56 0.67 12.38 0.49
C GLN A 56 1.66 11.61 -0.37
N ALA A 57 2.74 11.15 0.24
CA ALA A 57 3.68 10.20 -0.35
C ALA A 57 3.69 8.93 0.48
N THR A 58 3.60 7.77 -0.18
CA THR A 58 3.58 6.47 0.48
C THR A 58 4.49 5.49 -0.23
N PHE A 59 5.11 4.61 0.56
CA PHE A 59 5.83 3.45 0.07
C PHE A 59 5.34 2.21 0.81
N ASN A 60 4.94 1.20 0.04
CA ASN A 60 4.46 -0.08 0.53
C ASN A 60 5.43 -1.18 0.08
N ARG A 61 5.76 -2.08 0.99
CA ARG A 61 6.50 -3.31 0.70
C ARG A 61 5.71 -4.50 1.23
N GLN A 62 5.27 -5.36 0.33
CA GLN A 62 4.61 -6.62 0.63
C GLN A 62 5.60 -7.78 0.41
N THR A 63 5.71 -8.67 1.39
CA THR A 63 6.57 -9.86 1.33
C THR A 63 5.76 -11.10 1.70
N SER A 64 5.91 -12.14 0.90
CA SER A 64 5.34 -13.48 1.13
C SER A 64 6.40 -14.53 0.84
N LYS A 65 6.06 -15.82 1.02
CA LYS A 65 6.98 -16.95 0.86
C LYS A 65 7.75 -16.96 -0.48
N HIS A 66 7.11 -16.53 -1.57
CA HIS A 66 7.71 -16.56 -2.91
C HIS A 66 7.56 -15.25 -3.70
N HIS A 67 6.89 -14.24 -3.14
CA HIS A 67 6.59 -12.99 -3.85
C HIS A 67 6.95 -11.77 -3.00
N GLN A 68 7.60 -10.80 -3.63
CA GLN A 68 7.83 -9.47 -3.08
C GLN A 68 7.25 -8.43 -4.03
N ALA A 69 6.51 -7.48 -3.48
CA ALA A 69 6.01 -6.32 -4.22
C ALA A 69 6.43 -5.04 -3.49
N LYS A 70 6.81 -4.03 -4.26
CA LYS A 70 7.11 -2.68 -3.77
C LYS A 70 6.29 -1.70 -4.58
N GLN A 71 5.62 -0.78 -3.90
CA GLN A 71 4.73 0.18 -4.53
C GLN A 71 5.00 1.55 -3.93
N GLY A 72 5.13 2.56 -4.78
CA GLY A 72 5.20 3.96 -4.38
C GLY A 72 3.99 4.69 -4.93
N ALA A 73 3.42 5.59 -4.13
CA ALA A 73 2.29 6.42 -4.54
C ALA A 73 2.47 7.87 -4.10
N LEU A 74 1.99 8.79 -4.95
CA LEU A 74 1.85 10.20 -4.66
C LEU A 74 0.39 10.58 -4.87
N ASN A 75 -0.27 11.08 -3.82
CA ASN A 75 -1.67 11.47 -3.83
C ASN A 75 -1.81 12.98 -3.59
N LEU A 76 -2.73 13.60 -4.32
CA LEU A 76 -3.15 14.99 -4.15
C LEU A 76 -4.64 15.01 -3.84
N GLN A 77 -5.03 15.61 -2.72
CA GLN A 77 -6.43 15.78 -2.34
C GLN A 77 -6.75 17.25 -2.08
N TRP A 78 -7.83 17.73 -2.69
CA TRP A 78 -8.41 19.05 -2.44
C TRP A 78 -9.72 18.92 -1.65
N THR A 79 -9.89 19.70 -0.60
CA THR A 79 -11.09 19.73 0.26
C THR A 79 -11.76 21.10 0.15
N PHE A 80 -13.04 21.09 -0.24
CA PHE A 80 -13.89 22.27 -0.38
C PHE A 80 -14.46 22.73 0.96
#